data_AF-A0AAW4YDL1-F1
#
_entry.id   AF-A0AAW4YDL1-F1
#
_cell.length_a   1.000
_cell.length_b   1.000
_cell.length_c   1.000
_cell.angle_alpha   90.00
_cell.angle_beta   90.00
_cell.angle_gamma   90.00
#
_symmetry.space_group_name_H-M   'P 1'
#
loop_
_entity.id
_entity.type
_entity.pdbx_description
1 polymer ?
#
loop_
_entity_poly.entity_id
_entity_poly.type
_entity_poly.pdbx_seq_one_letter_code
_entity_poly.pdbx_strand_id
1 'polypeptide(L)'
;ETGIKATHEEGILHPVEIIESMQKVLTDDTTVTVDVGSHYIWMARNFRSYNPRHLLFSNGMQTLGVALPWAISAALVRPNTQVVSVAGDGGFLFSSQDLETAVRKNLNIIQLIWNDGK
;
A
#
# COMPACT_ATOMS: atom_id res chain seq x y z
N GLU A 1 -12.48 -16.09 -4.06
CA GLU A 1 -13.43 -15.04 -4.45
C GLU A 1 -14.02 -14.40 -3.20
N THR A 2 -14.06 -13.07 -3.14
CA THR A 2 -14.47 -12.29 -1.95
C THR A 2 -15.99 -12.21 -1.76
N GLY A 3 -16.78 -12.69 -2.73
CA GLY A 3 -18.25 -12.67 -2.70
C GLY A 3 -18.86 -11.27 -2.88
N ILE A 4 -18.04 -10.22 -3.05
CA ILE A 4 -18.47 -8.84 -3.24
C ILE A 4 -18.58 -8.58 -4.75
N LYS A 5 -19.78 -8.18 -5.21
CA LYS A 5 -19.98 -7.73 -6.60
C LYS A 5 -19.57 -6.26 -6.72
N ALA A 6 -18.50 -5.98 -7.45
CA ALA A 6 -18.10 -4.62 -7.79
C ALA A 6 -19.12 -3.96 -8.72
N THR A 7 -19.46 -2.70 -8.45
CA THR A 7 -20.18 -1.83 -9.39
C THR A 7 -19.15 -1.08 -10.22
N HIS A 8 -19.23 -1.18 -11.55
CA HIS A 8 -18.32 -0.49 -12.44
C HIS A 8 -18.91 0.84 -12.89
N GLU A 9 -18.30 1.94 -12.46
CA GLU A 9 -18.46 3.26 -13.06
C GLU A 9 -17.14 3.63 -13.75
N GLU A 10 -17.22 4.28 -14.91
CA GLU A 10 -16.03 4.62 -15.69
C GLU A 10 -15.12 5.56 -14.89
N GLY A 11 -13.86 5.16 -14.69
CA GLY A 11 -12.88 5.92 -13.90
C GLY A 11 -12.95 5.69 -12.38
N ILE A 12 -13.86 4.85 -11.87
CA ILE A 12 -13.96 4.50 -10.45
C ILE A 12 -13.72 3.01 -10.28
N LEU A 13 -12.76 2.66 -9.43
CA LEU A 13 -12.45 1.27 -9.10
C LEU A 13 -13.04 0.91 -7.74
N HIS A 14 -13.74 -0.22 -7.68
CA HIS A 14 -14.16 -0.75 -6.38
C HIS A 14 -12.91 -1.23 -5.61
N PRO A 15 -12.77 -0.95 -4.30
CA PRO A 15 -11.61 -1.33 -3.48
C PRO A 15 -11.14 -2.79 -3.62
N VAL A 16 -12.08 -3.72 -3.75
CA VAL A 16 -11.80 -5.15 -3.91
C VAL A 16 -11.09 -5.43 -5.24
N GLU A 17 -11.45 -4.74 -6.32
CA GLU A 17 -10.82 -4.92 -7.63
C GLU A 17 -9.36 -4.49 -7.61
N ILE A 18 -9.06 -3.41 -6.88
CA ILE A 18 -7.68 -2.95 -6.65
C ILE A 18 -6.89 -4.05 -5.93
N ILE A 19 -7.43 -4.60 -4.84
CA ILE A 19 -6.79 -5.65 -4.03
C ILE A 19 -6.60 -6.94 -4.83
N GLU A 20 -7.61 -7.37 -5.59
CA GLU A 20 -7.52 -8.56 -6.44
C GLU A 20 -6.50 -8.39 -7.56
N SER A 21 -6.42 -7.18 -8.14
CA SER A 21 -5.40 -6.86 -9.14
C SER A 21 -3.99 -6.91 -8.54
N MET A 22 -3.80 -6.35 -7.35
CA MET A 22 -2.54 -6.46 -6.62
C MET A 22 -2.17 -7.94 -6.34
N GLN A 23 -3.10 -8.74 -5.82
CA GLN A 23 -2.86 -10.16 -5.51
C GLN A 23 -2.50 -11.01 -6.73
N LYS A 24 -2.95 -10.62 -7.94
CA LYS A 24 -2.59 -11.31 -9.18
C LYS A 24 -1.16 -11.03 -9.66
N VAL A 25 -0.60 -9.88 -9.30
CA VAL A 25 0.70 -9.42 -9.85
C VAL A 25 1.82 -9.40 -8.83
N LEU A 26 1.50 -9.31 -7.53
CA LEU A 26 2.49 -9.32 -6.46
C LEU A 26 2.82 -10.75 -6.04
N THR A 27 4.08 -10.98 -5.69
CA THR A 27 4.55 -12.27 -5.12
C THR A 27 4.51 -12.23 -3.60
N ASP A 28 4.52 -13.39 -2.95
CA ASP A 28 4.55 -13.51 -1.48
C ASP A 28 5.79 -12.85 -0.83
N ASP A 29 6.85 -12.62 -1.60
CA ASP A 29 8.09 -11.95 -1.17
C ASP A 29 8.02 -10.42 -1.28
N THR A 30 6.93 -9.88 -1.85
CA THR A 30 6.71 -8.44 -1.92
C THR A 30 6.35 -7.90 -0.54
N THR A 31 7.09 -6.90 -0.07
CA THR A 31 6.70 -6.19 1.16
C THR A 31 5.68 -5.10 0.83
N VAL A 32 4.51 -5.18 1.45
CA VAL A 32 3.43 -4.20 1.33
C VAL A 32 3.30 -3.43 2.64
N THR A 33 3.40 -2.11 2.56
CA THR A 33 3.18 -1.19 3.68
C THR A 33 1.89 -0.42 3.43
N VAL A 34 1.08 -0.23 4.48
CA VAL A 34 -0.26 0.36 4.32
C VAL A 34 -0.46 1.50 5.31
N ASP A 35 -0.90 2.63 4.75
CA ASP A 35 -1.23 3.83 5.51
C ASP A 35 -2.60 3.69 6.19
N VAL A 36 -3.08 4.73 6.84
CA VAL A 36 -4.32 4.69 7.62
C VAL A 36 -5.44 5.42 6.87
N GLY A 37 -6.66 4.87 6.89
CA GLY A 37 -7.83 5.45 6.23
C GLY A 37 -8.86 4.39 5.82
N SER A 38 -9.78 4.72 4.91
CA SER A 38 -10.74 3.72 4.41
C SER A 38 -10.03 2.58 3.65
N HIS A 39 -8.99 2.89 2.88
CA HIS A 39 -8.16 1.91 2.16
C HIS A 39 -7.49 0.90 3.12
N TYR A 40 -7.05 1.34 4.30
CA TYR A 40 -6.53 0.49 5.37
C TYR A 40 -7.51 -0.63 5.74
N ILE A 41 -8.79 -0.31 5.89
CA ILE A 41 -9.83 -1.28 6.29
C ILE A 41 -10.00 -2.34 5.20
N TRP A 42 -10.03 -1.92 3.94
CA TRP A 42 -10.13 -2.83 2.79
C TRP A 42 -8.91 -3.74 2.70
N MET A 43 -7.70 -3.17 2.80
CA MET A 43 -6.45 -3.92 2.79
C MET A 43 -6.40 -4.92 3.96
N ALA A 44 -6.69 -4.50 5.18
CA ALA A 44 -6.62 -5.34 6.38
C ALA A 44 -7.59 -6.53 6.34
N ARG A 45 -8.76 -6.36 5.71
CA ARG A 45 -9.78 -7.42 5.62
C ARG A 45 -9.59 -8.34 4.41
N ASN A 46 -9.09 -7.83 3.29
CA ASN A 46 -9.16 -8.54 2.01
C ASN A 46 -7.80 -8.85 1.37
N PHE A 47 -6.74 -8.09 1.67
CA PHE A 47 -5.41 -8.41 1.17
C PHE A 47 -4.82 -9.58 1.98
N ARG A 48 -4.25 -10.56 1.29
CA ARG A 48 -3.66 -11.76 1.91
C ARG A 48 -2.14 -11.64 1.89
N SER A 49 -1.51 -12.01 3.00
CA SER A 49 -0.07 -12.11 3.10
C SER A 49 0.25 -13.45 3.73
N TYR A 50 1.11 -14.22 3.07
CA TYR A 50 1.48 -15.57 3.49
C TYR A 50 2.87 -15.62 4.14
N ASN A 51 3.60 -14.51 4.13
CA ASN A 51 4.93 -14.39 4.72
C ASN A 51 4.97 -13.43 5.92
N PRO A 52 5.66 -13.78 7.02
CA PRO A 52 5.82 -12.89 8.17
C PRO A 52 6.46 -11.56 7.78
N ARG A 53 5.96 -10.45 8.33
CA ARG A 53 6.52 -9.10 8.14
C ARG A 53 6.57 -8.61 6.68
N HIS A 54 5.63 -9.08 5.85
CA HIS A 54 5.43 -8.62 4.46
C HIS A 54 4.15 -7.82 4.25
N LEU A 55 3.31 -7.69 5.27
CA LEU A 55 2.16 -6.78 5.27
C LEU A 55 2.19 -5.97 6.56
N LEU A 56 2.49 -4.67 6.44
CA LEU A 56 2.74 -3.78 7.57
C LEU A 56 1.59 -2.80 7.74
N PHE A 57 1.04 -2.75 8.96
CA PHE A 57 -0.06 -1.87 9.36
C PHE A 57 0.27 -1.16 10.66
N SER A 58 -0.08 0.13 10.76
CA SER A 58 -0.08 0.85 12.04
C SER A 58 -1.37 0.56 12.80
N ASN A 59 -1.45 -0.58 13.48
CA ASN A 59 -2.66 -1.00 14.21
C ASN A 59 -2.61 -0.70 15.73
N GLY A 60 -1.58 0.01 16.19
CA GLY A 60 -1.46 0.51 17.57
C GLY A 60 -2.00 1.93 17.68
N MET A 61 -1.27 2.89 17.11
CA MET A 61 -1.64 4.32 17.11
C MET A 61 -2.53 4.70 15.92
N GLN A 62 -2.49 3.92 14.83
CA GLN A 62 -3.19 4.27 13.59
C GLN A 62 -2.75 5.63 13.03
N THR A 63 -1.43 5.83 12.98
CA THR A 63 -0.77 7.05 12.49
C THR A 63 -0.85 7.16 10.95
N LEU A 64 -1.31 8.31 10.45
CA LEU A 64 -1.26 8.68 9.02
C LEU A 64 0.18 9.00 8.57
N GLY A 65 0.50 8.68 7.31
CA GLY A 65 1.80 8.98 6.68
C GLY A 65 2.90 7.96 6.98
N VAL A 66 2.56 6.77 7.50
CA VAL A 66 3.54 5.74 7.84
C VAL A 66 3.99 4.91 6.63
N ALA A 67 3.18 4.82 5.57
CA ALA A 67 3.41 3.84 4.50
C ALA A 67 4.73 4.11 3.76
N LEU A 68 4.92 5.32 3.22
CA LEU A 68 6.12 5.63 2.44
C LEU A 68 7.42 5.54 3.25
N PRO A 69 7.53 6.10 4.47
CA PRO A 69 8.73 5.93 5.30
C PRO A 69 9.03 4.46 5.67
N TRP A 70 7.98 3.65 5.89
CA TRP A 70 8.16 2.22 6.13
C TRP A 70 8.58 1.48 4.86
N ALA A 71 8.08 1.85 3.69
CA ALA A 71 8.51 1.28 2.41
C ALA A 71 9.99 1.59 2.12
N ILE A 72 10.44 2.82 2.41
CA ILE A 72 11.86 3.19 2.34
C ILE A 72 12.70 2.27 3.22
N SER A 73 12.27 2.06 4.47
CA SER A 73 12.95 1.17 5.40
C SER A 73 12.97 -0.28 4.90
N ALA A 74 11.84 -0.77 4.37
CA ALA A 74 11.73 -2.11 3.82
C ALA A 74 12.65 -2.33 2.61
N ALA A 75 12.74 -1.36 1.69
CA ALA A 75 13.60 -1.43 0.52
C ALA A 75 15.09 -1.41 0.90
N LEU A 76 15.46 -0.67 1.95
CA LEU A 76 16.83 -0.68 2.48
C LEU A 76 17.19 -2.02 3.13
N VAL A 77 16.24 -2.67 3.82
CA VAL A 77 16.45 -3.96 4.49
C VAL A 77 16.38 -5.14 3.50
N ARG A 78 15.60 -5.00 2.41
CA ARG A 78 15.39 -6.02 1.37
C ARG A 78 15.65 -5.44 -0.03
N PRO A 79 16.91 -5.15 -0.39
CA PRO A 79 17.24 -4.43 -1.63
C PRO A 79 16.89 -5.18 -2.92
N ASN A 80 16.69 -6.51 -2.85
CA ASN A 80 16.47 -7.37 -4.02
C ASN A 80 15.01 -7.78 -4.21
N THR A 81 14.07 -7.22 -3.45
CA THR A 81 12.65 -7.57 -3.51
C THR A 81 11.81 -6.33 -3.81
N GLN A 82 10.62 -6.52 -4.38
CA GLN A 82 9.72 -5.41 -4.64
C GLN A 82 9.11 -4.91 -3.32
N VAL A 83 9.00 -3.60 -3.18
CA VAL A 83 8.25 -2.96 -2.10
C VAL A 83 7.10 -2.15 -2.68
N VAL A 84 5.92 -2.29 -2.07
CA VAL A 84 4.72 -1.51 -2.40
C VAL A 84 4.30 -0.72 -1.17
N SER A 85 4.11 0.58 -1.34
CA SER A 85 3.53 1.49 -0.37
C SER A 85 2.11 1.84 -0.78
N VAL A 86 1.13 1.57 0.07
CA VAL A 86 -0.29 1.86 -0.19
C VAL A 86 -0.74 2.97 0.75
N ALA A 87 -1.22 4.08 0.20
CA ALA A 87 -1.77 5.18 0.99
C ALA A 87 -3.07 5.70 0.36
N GLY A 88 -3.85 6.42 1.16
CA GLY A 88 -4.86 7.35 0.62
C GLY A 88 -4.19 8.64 0.19
N ASP A 89 -4.85 9.44 -0.64
CA ASP A 89 -4.42 10.79 -1.03
C ASP A 89 -4.08 11.70 0.17
N GLY A 90 -4.95 11.76 1.18
CA GLY A 90 -4.72 12.55 2.39
C GLY A 90 -3.52 12.05 3.20
N GLY A 91 -3.43 10.74 3.44
CA GLY A 91 -2.32 10.12 4.19
C GLY A 91 -0.97 10.25 3.46
N PHE A 92 -0.98 10.17 2.13
CA PHE A 92 0.24 10.32 1.33
C PHE A 92 0.91 11.69 1.55
N LEU A 93 0.14 12.78 1.62
CA LEU A 93 0.70 14.12 1.78
C LEU A 93 1.35 14.36 3.15
N PHE A 94 1.06 13.57 4.19
CA PHE A 94 1.77 13.67 5.49
C PHE A 94 3.26 13.37 5.38
N SER A 95 3.64 12.48 4.45
CA SER A 95 5.02 11.99 4.31
C SER A 95 5.55 12.06 2.87
N SER A 96 4.84 12.70 1.95
CA SER A 96 5.20 12.74 0.52
C SER A 96 6.59 13.34 0.26
N GLN A 97 7.07 14.22 1.14
CA GLN A 97 8.40 14.79 1.12
C GLN A 97 9.51 13.73 1.16
N ASP A 98 9.26 12.56 1.75
CA ASP A 98 10.22 11.47 1.82
C ASP A 98 10.46 10.78 0.46
N LEU A 99 9.64 11.10 -0.55
CA LEU A 99 9.88 10.67 -1.94
C LEU A 99 11.24 11.15 -2.46
N GLU A 100 11.71 12.33 -2.02
CA GLU A 100 13.07 12.79 -2.29
C GLU A 100 14.10 11.75 -1.85
N THR A 101 13.93 11.18 -0.65
CA THR A 101 14.86 10.19 -0.11
C THR A 101 14.79 8.89 -0.89
N ALA A 102 13.59 8.42 -1.24
CA ALA A 102 13.40 7.22 -2.06
C ALA A 102 14.11 7.36 -3.42
N VAL A 103 13.99 8.52 -4.07
CA VAL A 103 14.66 8.83 -5.35
C VAL A 103 16.17 8.96 -5.17
N ARG A 104 16.65 9.76 -4.21
CA ARG A 104 18.09 9.94 -3.95
C ARG A 104 18.80 8.62 -3.60
N LYS A 105 18.10 7.68 -2.99
CA LYS A 105 18.59 6.35 -2.66
C LYS A 105 18.35 5.31 -3.76
N ASN A 106 17.70 5.69 -4.87
CA ASN A 106 17.36 4.81 -5.98
C ASN A 106 16.65 3.52 -5.54
N LEU A 107 15.65 3.65 -4.67
CA LEU A 107 14.94 2.51 -4.07
C LEU A 107 13.82 2.00 -4.98
N ASN A 108 13.71 0.68 -5.12
CA ASN A 108 12.66 0.04 -5.89
C ASN A 108 11.32 -0.01 -5.13
N ILE A 109 10.61 1.12 -5.10
CA ILE A 109 9.33 1.28 -4.40
C ILE A 109 8.23 1.67 -5.40
N ILE A 110 7.10 0.98 -5.32
CA ILE A 110 5.85 1.40 -5.99
C ILE A 110 4.97 2.09 -4.96
N GLN A 111 4.66 3.36 -5.16
CA GLN A 111 3.69 4.10 -4.35
C GLN A 111 2.31 4.04 -5.02
N LEU A 112 1.36 3.32 -4.41
CA LEU A 112 -0.04 3.25 -4.81
C LEU A 112 -0.86 4.22 -3.95
N ILE A 113 -1.56 5.14 -4.60
CA ILE A 113 -2.43 6.12 -3.94
C ILE A 113 -3.89 5.80 -4.28
N TRP A 114 -4.70 5.50 -3.28
CA TRP A 114 -6.14 5.40 -3.40
C TRP A 114 -6.70 6.82 -3.32
N ASN A 115 -7.05 7.37 -4.48
CA ASN A 115 -7.53 8.75 -4.62
C ASN A 115 -9.06 8.74 -4.74
N ASP A 116 -9.75 9.37 -3.79
CA ASP A 116 -11.20 9.56 -3.85
C ASP A 116 -11.61 11.03 -4.07
N GLY A 117 -10.63 11.93 -4.18
CA GLY A 117 -10.82 13.31 -4.66
C GLY A 117 -11.65 14.19 -3.73
N LYS A 118 -11.75 13.83 -2.44
CA LYS A 118 -12.48 14.58 -1.41
C LYS A 118 -11.59 15.42 -0.52
#